data_AF-A0A545SDJ7-F1
#
_entry.id   AF-A0A545SDJ7-F1
#
_cell.length_a   1.000
_cell.length_b   1.000
_cell.length_c   1.000
_cell.angle_alpha   90.00
_cell.angle_beta   90.00
_cell.angle_gamma   90.00
#
_symmetry.space_group_name_H-M   'P 1'
#
loop_
_entity.id
_entity.type
_entity.pdbx_description
1 polymer ?
#
loop_
_entity_poly.entity_id
_entity_poly.type
_entity_poly.pdbx_seq_one_letter_code
_entity_poly.pdbx_strand_id
1 'polypeptide(L)' 'MSRIHPLARTTPRTRAEIREATGSAAEIAQRYNISVATARK' A
#
# COMPACT_ATOMS: atom_id res chain seq x y z
N MET A 1 -13.21 -15.20 -6.64
CA MET A 1 -13.84 -13.95 -6.17
C MET A 1 -12.97 -13.34 -5.09
N SER A 2 -12.13 -12.34 -5.41
CA SER A 2 -11.28 -11.72 -4.37
C SER A 2 -12.18 -10.92 -3.42
N ARG A 3 -12.19 -11.27 -2.12
CA ARG A 3 -12.94 -10.60 -1.04
C ARG A 3 -12.32 -9.23 -0.69
N ILE A 4 -12.03 -8.43 -1.70
CA ILE A 4 -11.48 -7.08 -1.50
C ILE A 4 -12.68 -6.16 -1.25
N HIS A 5 -12.63 -5.46 -0.11
CA HIS A 5 -13.68 -4.52 0.26
C HIS A 5 -13.81 -3.43 -0.83
N PRO A 6 -15.02 -2.99 -1.20
CA PRO A 6 -15.20 -2.00 -2.27
C PRO A 6 -14.53 -0.64 -1.98
N LEU A 7 -14.30 -0.31 -0.71
CA LEU A 7 -13.54 0.88 -0.28
C LEU A 7 -12.03 0.61 -0.06
N ALA A 8 -11.54 -0.60 -0.31
CA ALA A 8 -10.13 -0.89 -0.17
C ALA A 8 -9.35 -0.18 -1.28
N ARG A 9 -8.54 0.81 -0.89
CA ARG A 9 -7.66 1.54 -1.81
C ARG A 9 -6.44 0.74 -2.24
N THR A 10 -6.20 -0.42 -1.63
CA THR A 10 -5.08 -1.32 -1.95
C THR A 10 -5.56 -2.76 -2.10
N THR A 11 -4.97 -3.49 -3.05
CA THR A 11 -5.19 -4.92 -3.24
C THR A 11 -4.14 -5.74 -2.48
N PRO A 12 -4.36 -7.05 -2.22
CA PRO A 12 -3.34 -7.92 -1.65
C PRO A 12 -2.03 -7.90 -2.43
N ARG A 13 -2.12 -7.80 -3.77
CA ARG A 13 -0.96 -7.66 -4.65
C ARG A 13 -0.21 -6.36 -4.38
N THR A 14 -0.91 -5.23 -4.40
CA THR A 14 -0.31 -3.91 -4.10
C THR A 14 0.33 -3.88 -2.71
N ARG A 15 -0.26 -4.59 -1.74
CA ARG A 15 0.30 -4.69 -0.38
C ARG A 15 1.60 -5.50 -0.33
N ALA A 16 1.74 -6.54 -1.16
CA ALA A 16 3.01 -7.26 -1.31
C ALA A 16 4.07 -6.34 -1.96
N GLU A 17 3.69 -5.62 -3.01
CA GLU A 17 4.57 -4.65 -3.69
C GLU A 17 5.03 -3.52 -2.75
N ILE A 18 4.15 -3.00 -1.88
CA ILE A 18 4.50 -2.01 -0.85
C ILE A 18 5.49 -2.58 0.17
N ARG A 19 5.36 -3.86 0.55
CA ARG A 19 6.21 -4.50 1.55
C ARG A 19 7.63 -4.77 1.04
N GLU A 20 7.76 -5.01 -0.26
CA GLU A 20 9.05 -5.19 -0.93
C GLU A 20 9.66 -3.86 -1.42
N ALA A 21 8.87 -2.78 -1.45
CA ALA A 21 9.34 -1.48 -1.88
C ALA A 21 10.40 -0.93 -0.92
N THR A 22 11.51 -0.49 -1.51
CA THR A 22 12.61 0.19 -0.81
C THR A 22 12.46 1.70 -0.95
N GLY A 23 12.86 2.43 0.10
CA GLY A 23 12.75 3.88 0.18
C GLY A 23 12.19 4.35 1.51
N SER A 24 11.99 5.66 1.64
CA SER A 24 11.34 6.25 2.81
C SER A 24 9.84 5.99 2.78
N ALA A 25 9.22 5.93 3.97
CA ALA A 25 7.76 5.79 4.08
C ALA A 25 6.99 6.93 3.39
N ALA A 26 7.60 8.11 3.22
CA ALA A 26 7.00 9.23 2.50
C ALA A 26 6.96 9.00 0.98
N GLU A 27 8.03 8.46 0.40
CA GLU A 27 8.10 8.13 -1.02
C GLU A 27 7.14 6.99 -1.38
N ILE A 28 7.08 5.96 -0.53
CA ILE A 28 6.14 4.83 -0.69
C ILE A 28 4.70 5.32 -0.57
N ALA A 29 4.40 6.20 0.38
CA ALA A 29 3.08 6.78 0.56
C ALA A 29 2.60 7.55 -0.66
N GLN A 30 3.46 8.39 -1.25
CA GLN A 30 3.13 9.12 -2.48
C GLN A 30 2.96 8.18 -3.67
N ARG A 31 3.89 7.23 -3.87
CA ARG A 31 3.87 6.30 -5.01
C ARG A 31 2.60 5.45 -5.07
N TYR A 32 2.16 4.95 -3.92
CA TYR A 32 1.00 4.08 -3.82
C TYR A 32 -0.29 4.81 -3.41
N ASN A 33 -0.24 6.14 -3.28
CA ASN A 33 -1.36 6.97 -2.83
C ASN A 33 -2.01 6.46 -1.52
N ILE A 34 -1.17 6.13 -0.54
CA ILE A 34 -1.57 5.68 0.79
C ILE A 34 -1.07 6.65 1.86
N SER A 35 -1.60 6.53 3.07
CA SER A 35 -1.06 7.32 4.18
C SER A 35 0.34 6.83 4.58
N VAL A 36 1.17 7.72 5.11
CA VAL A 36 2.50 7.37 5.65
C VAL A 36 2.38 6.34 6.79
N ALA A 37 1.33 6.43 7.61
CA ALA A 37 1.05 5.44 8.65
C ALA A 37 0.79 4.05 8.07
N THR A 38 0.16 3.97 6.89
CA THR A 38 -0.04 2.71 6.16
C THR A 38 1.26 2.17 5.58
N ALA A 39 2.15 3.05 5.10
CA ALA A 39 3.46 2.66 4.56
C ALA A 39 4.44 2.17 5.65
N ARG A 40 4.23 2.54 6.92
CA ARG A 40 5.06 2.09 8.07
C ARG A 40 4.63 0.75 8.67
N LYS A 41 3.47 0.22 8.29
CA LYS A 41 2.86 -0.97 8.90
C LYS A 41 3.35 -2.25 8.23
#